data_AF-A0A946S4B4-F1
#
_entry.id   AF-A0A946S4B4-F1
#
_cell.length_a   1.000
_cell.length_b   1.000
_cell.length_c   1.000
_cell.angle_alpha   90.00
_cell.angle_beta   90.00
_cell.angle_gamma   90.00
#
_symmetry.space_group_name_H-M   'P 1'
#
loop_
_entity.id
_entity.type
_entity.pdbx_description
1 polymer ?
#
loop_
_entity_poly.entity_id
_entity_poly.type
_entity_poly.pdbx_seq_one_letter_code
_entity_poly.pdbx_strand_id
1 'polypeptide(L)' 'GIKVDVEGNIYITVKGNIVVYSPKGEQIEEIEVPNSSATNLCFGRGIYSKTLFITTHKKLYTLEVKKEGFHIPFKK' A
#
# COMPACT_ATOMS: atom_id res chain seq x y z
N GLY A 1 -5.97 -1.28 6.83
CA GLY A 1 -4.61 -0.74 6.91
C GLY A 1 -4.45 0.53 6.10
N ILE A 2 -3.50 1.39 6.47
CA ILE A 2 -3.15 2.62 5.75
C ILE A 2 -1.63 2.81 5.71
N LYS A 3 -1.08 3.19 4.56
CA LYS A 3 0.32 3.61 4.37
C LYS A 3 0.44 4.72 3.33
N VAL A 4 1.61 5.32 3.28
CA VAL A 4 1.91 6.47 2.43
C VAL A 4 3.20 6.18 1.66
N ASP A 5 3.27 6.58 0.40
CA ASP A 5 4.50 6.53 -0.40
C ASP A 5 5.34 7.82 -0.25
N VAL A 6 6.52 7.86 -0.83
CA VAL A 6 7.43 9.03 -0.74
C VAL A 6 6.89 10.30 -1.40
N GLU A 7 5.84 10.23 -2.21
CA GLU A 7 5.18 11.38 -2.83
C GLU A 7 3.96 11.85 -2.04
N GLY A 8 3.63 11.16 -0.94
CA GLY A 8 2.48 11.47 -0.10
C GLY A 8 1.17 10.83 -0.56
N ASN A 9 1.19 9.94 -1.56
CA ASN A 9 -0.03 9.22 -1.95
C ASN A 9 -0.40 8.24 -0.84
N ILE A 10 -1.69 8.18 -0.52
CA ILE A 10 -2.25 7.42 0.59
C ILE A 10 -2.84 6.13 0.04
N TYR A 11 -2.31 4.99 0.46
CA TYR A 11 -2.80 3.66 0.15
C TYR A 11 -3.61 3.16 1.34
N ILE A 12 -4.90 2.92 1.14
CA ILE A 12 -5.84 2.53 2.19
C ILE A 12 -6.64 1.30 1.77
N THR A 13 -6.82 0.35 2.69
CA THR A 13 -7.74 -0.76 2.47
C THR A 13 -9.18 -0.28 2.60
N VAL A 14 -10.00 -0.40 1.57
CA VAL A 14 -11.42 -0.04 1.59
C VAL A 14 -12.22 -1.19 1.01
N LYS A 15 -13.20 -1.70 1.77
CA LYS A 15 -14.07 -2.83 1.36
C LYS A 15 -13.30 -4.03 0.78
N GLY A 16 -12.07 -4.26 1.24
CA GLY A 16 -11.26 -5.38 0.82
C GLY A 16 -10.40 -5.18 -0.43
N ASN A 17 -10.41 -3.99 -1.03
CA ASN A 17 -9.47 -3.55 -2.08
C ASN A 17 -8.50 -2.51 -1.51
N ILE A 18 -7.49 -2.12 -2.31
CA ILE A 18 -6.63 -0.98 -1.98
C ILE A 18 -7.04 0.22 -2.82
N VAL A 19 -7.44 1.30 -2.18
CA VAL A 19 -7.71 2.58 -2.85
C VAL A 19 -6.53 3.50 -2.62
N VAL A 20 -6.10 4.20 -3.67
CA VAL A 20 -5.00 5.16 -3.61
C VAL A 20 -5.56 6.56 -3.78
N TYR A 21 -5.22 7.43 -2.84
CA TYR A 21 -5.55 8.86 -2.88
C TYR A 21 -4.29 9.70 -3.08
N SER A 22 -4.41 10.80 -3.81
CA SER A 22 -3.37 11.82 -3.88
C SER A 22 -3.21 12.54 -2.54
N PRO A 23 -2.11 13.28 -2.31
CA PRO A 23 -1.96 14.14 -1.12
C PRO A 23 -3.06 15.19 -0.97
N LYS A 24 -3.80 15.49 -2.05
CA LYS A 24 -4.94 16.42 -2.06
C LYS A 24 -6.27 15.76 -1.66
N GLY A 25 -6.28 14.45 -1.42
CA GLY A 25 -7.48 13.68 -1.08
C GLY A 25 -8.29 13.22 -2.29
N GLU A 26 -7.77 13.33 -3.51
CA GLU A 26 -8.43 12.85 -4.73
C GLU A 26 -8.15 11.36 -4.93
N GLN A 27 -9.15 10.55 -5.22
CA GLN A 27 -8.93 9.14 -5.57
C GLN A 27 -8.26 9.08 -6.93
N ILE A 28 -7.11 8.42 -7.01
CA ILE A 28 -6.31 8.32 -8.24
C ILE A 28 -6.21 6.89 -8.78
N GLU A 29 -6.45 5.88 -7.96
CA GLU A 29 -6.40 4.48 -8.39
C GLU A 29 -7.22 3.57 -7.45
N GLU A 30 -7.71 2.45 -7.97
CA GLU A 30 -8.20 1.32 -7.18
C GLU A 30 -7.52 0.01 -7.63
N ILE A 31 -6.82 -0.63 -6.70
CA ILE A 31 -6.16 -1.91 -6.92
C ILE A 31 -7.08 -3.01 -6.39
N GLU A 32 -7.66 -3.76 -7.31
CA GLU A 32 -8.47 -4.92 -6.98
C GLU A 32 -7.62 -6.03 -6.34
N VAL A 33 -8.12 -6.57 -5.22
CA VAL A 33 -7.50 -7.71 -4.55
C VAL A 33 -8.45 -8.90 -4.68
N PRO A 34 -7.97 -10.12 -5.00
CA PRO A 34 -8.84 -11.27 -5.22
C PRO A 34 -9.86 -11.48 -4.09
N ASN A 35 -11.13 -11.62 -4.47
CA ASN A 35 -12.29 -11.74 -3.58
C ASN A 35 -12.47 -10.56 -2.60
N SER A 36 -11.94 -9.38 -2.91
CA SER A 36 -12.01 -8.18 -2.08
C SER A 36 -11.72 -8.50 -0.62
N SER A 37 -10.53 -9.07 -0.38
CA SER A 37 -10.17 -9.70 0.89
C SER A 37 -9.00 -9.03 1.61
N ALA A 38 -8.52 -7.88 1.12
CA ALA A 38 -7.44 -7.14 1.76
C ALA A 38 -7.85 -6.61 3.14
N THR A 39 -6.98 -6.87 4.13
CA THR A 39 -7.17 -6.41 5.51
C THR A 39 -6.13 -5.35 5.90
N ASN A 40 -4.92 -5.47 5.37
CA ASN A 40 -3.83 -4.53 5.62
C ASN A 40 -2.84 -4.51 4.45
N LEU A 41 -1.96 -3.51 4.47
CA LEU A 41 -0.89 -3.37 3.50
C LEU A 41 0.33 -2.69 4.14
N CYS A 42 1.51 -3.00 3.61
CA CYS A 42 2.72 -2.25 3.91
C CYS A 42 3.70 -2.23 2.74
N PHE A 43 4.51 -1.19 2.67
CA PHE A 43 5.66 -1.17 1.77
C PHE A 43 6.83 -1.94 2.39
N GLY A 44 7.53 -2.68 1.55
CA GLY A 44 8.82 -3.27 1.90
C GLY A 44 9.91 -2.21 2.11
N ARG A 45 11.13 -2.68 2.38
CA ARG A 45 12.33 -1.84 2.61
C ARG A 45 13.49 -2.35 1.78
N GLY A 46 14.50 -1.49 1.60
CA GLY A 46 15.71 -1.84 0.85
C GLY A 46 15.35 -2.21 -0.59
N ILE A 47 15.81 -3.38 -1.05
CA ILE A 47 15.51 -3.87 -2.40
C ILE A 47 14.00 -4.06 -2.68
N TYR A 48 13.18 -4.15 -1.63
CA TYR A 48 11.72 -4.26 -1.72
C TYR A 48 11.01 -2.94 -1.42
N SER A 49 11.69 -1.79 -1.47
CA SER A 49 11.11 -0.48 -1.16
C SER A 49 9.89 -0.13 -2.04
N LYS A 50 9.86 -0.69 -3.25
CA LYS A 50 8.77 -0.58 -4.24
C LYS A 50 7.80 -1.76 -4.23
N THR A 51 7.89 -2.65 -3.24
CA THR A 51 6.96 -3.77 -3.12
C THR A 51 5.88 -3.44 -2.10
N LEU A 52 4.63 -3.49 -2.52
CA LEU A 52 3.45 -3.42 -1.66
C LEU A 52 3.05 -4.84 -1.25
N PHE A 53 3.22 -5.15 0.03
CA PHE A 53 2.72 -6.37 0.64
C PHE A 53 1.29 -6.15 1.10
N ILE A 54 0.39 -7.07 0.75
CA ILE A 54 -1.04 -6.97 1.03
C ILE A 54 -1.47 -8.23 1.77
N THR A 55 -1.92 -8.07 3.01
CA THR A 55 -2.41 -9.19 3.81
C THR A 55 -3.91 -9.37 3.61
N THR A 56 -4.33 -10.62 3.52
CA THR A 56 -5.74 -11.03 3.65
C THR A 56 -5.86 -11.96 4.86
N HIS A 57 -7.06 -12.47 5.14
CA HIS A 57 -7.25 -13.46 6.20
C HIS A 57 -6.52 -14.80 5.96
N LYS A 58 -6.23 -15.15 4.71
CA LYS A 58 -5.73 -16.50 4.35
C LYS A 58 -4.43 -16.49 3.53
N LYS A 59 -4.08 -15.35 2.93
CA LYS A 59 -3.00 -15.23 1.94
C LYS A 59 -2.27 -13.89 2.07
N LEU A 60 -1.03 -13.88 1.61
CA LEU A 60 -0.22 -12.70 1.39
C LEU A 60 -0.07 -12.48 -0.13
N TYR A 61 -0.35 -11.28 -0.59
CA TYR A 61 -0.10 -10.85 -1.96
C TYR A 61 1.02 -9.81 -1.99
N THR A 62 1.67 -9.70 -3.13
CA THR A 62 2.69 -8.67 -3.39
C THR A 62 2.41 -8.00 -4.73
N LEU A 63 2.56 -6.69 -4.77
CA LEU A 63 2.46 -5.88 -5.98
C LEU A 63 3.67 -4.97 -6.07
N GLU A 64 4.32 -4.90 -7.23
CA GLU A 64 5.35 -3.89 -7.47
C GLU A 64 4.70 -2.57 -7.86
N VAL A 65 5.09 -1.49 -7.20
CA VAL A 65 4.58 -0.13 -7.41
C VAL A 65 5.67 0.79 -7.95
N LYS A 66 5.28 1.93 -8.51
CA LYS A 66 6.22 2.87 -9.13
C LYS A 66 7.06 3.63 -8.10
N LYS A 67 6.49 3.90 -6.93
CA LYS A 67 7.07 4.76 -5.88
C LYS A 67 7.39 3.95 -4.64
N GLU A 68 8.44 4.37 -3.95
CA GLU A 68 8.86 3.72 -2.72
C GLU A 68 7.90 4.08 -1.58
N GLY A 69 7.74 3.16 -0.63
CA GLY A 69 7.03 3.47 0.61
C GLY A 69 7.74 4.51 1.47
N PHE A 70 6.97 5.39 2.10
CA PHE A 70 7.52 6.27 3.12
C PHE A 70 7.85 5.50 4.39
N HIS A 71 9.11 5.59 4.81
CA HIS A 71 9.60 5.01 6.06
C HIS A 71 10.17 6.12 6.94
N ILE A 72 9.77 6.13 8.20
CA ILE A 72 10.26 7.13 9.15
C ILE A 72 11.78 6.96 9.31
N PRO A 73 12.58 8.03 9.18
CA PRO A 73 14.04 7.96 9.13
C PRO A 73 14.69 7.75 10.51
N PHE A 74 14.01 7.11 11.47
CA PHE A 74 14.64 6.79 12.74
C PHE A 74 15.82 5.85 12.51
N LYS A 75 17.03 6.35 12.73
CA LYS A 75 18.19 5.51 12.98
C LYS A 75 17.94 4.80 14.32
N LYS A 76 17.96 3.47 14.28
CA LYS A 76 18.01 2.65 15.49
C LYS A 76 19.30 2.92 16.25
#